data_AF-A0A6N9CS00-F1
#
_entry.id   AF-A0A6N9CS00-F1
#
_cell.length_a   1.000
_cell.length_b   1.000
_cell.length_c   1.000
_cell.angle_alpha   90.00
_cell.angle_beta   90.00
_cell.angle_gamma   90.00
#
_symmetry.space_group_name_H-M   'P 1'
#
loop_
_entity.id
_entity.type
_entity.pdbx_description
1 polymer ?
#
loop_
_entity_poly.entity_id
_entity_poly.type
_entity_poly.pdbx_seq_one_letter_code
_entity_poly.pdbx_strand_id
1 'polypeptide(L)'
;MRLLIIVVVALALTLWFWTSETQRRMVAEAPLLPVNFAHADHRTENCVDCHHNFVDRTGSGLCFDCHERSAEVGHLLEAQFHGLCRDCHVTRQVAGDPHGPTRRCLDCHVADPFP
;
A
#
# COMPACT_ATOMS: atom_id res chain seq x y z
N MET A 1 36.31 31.67 -3.98
CA MET A 1 35.55 30.72 -4.84
C MET A 1 35.43 29.33 -4.22
N ARG A 2 36.51 28.65 -3.82
CA ARG A 2 36.45 27.32 -3.17
C ARG A 2 35.63 27.26 -1.89
N LEU A 3 35.80 28.24 -0.99
CA LEU A 3 35.02 28.32 0.26
C LEU A 3 33.51 28.51 0.00
N LEU A 4 33.17 29.35 -0.97
CA LEU A 4 31.77 29.62 -1.36
C LEU A 4 31.11 28.35 -1.92
N ILE A 5 31.82 27.57 -2.74
CA ILE A 5 31.33 26.30 -3.26
C ILE A 5 31.09 25.29 -2.13
N ILE A 6 32.01 25.18 -1.18
CA ILE A 6 31.87 24.27 -0.03
C ILE A 6 30.64 24.63 0.80
N VAL A 7 30.43 25.92 1.09
CA VAL A 7 29.27 26.40 1.84
C VAL A 7 27.96 26.09 1.08
N VAL A 8 27.90 26.36 -0.22
CA VAL A 8 26.71 26.06 -1.03
C VAL A 8 26.41 24.56 -1.07
N VAL A 9 27.43 23.71 -1.21
CA VAL A 9 27.24 22.24 -1.20
C VAL A 9 26.77 21.77 0.18
N ALA A 10 27.36 22.26 1.27
CA ALA A 10 26.91 21.91 2.62
C ALA A 10 25.46 22.34 2.88
N LEU A 11 25.07 23.54 2.43
CA LEU A 11 23.68 24.02 2.52
C LEU A 11 22.72 23.16 1.67
N ALA A 12 23.13 22.76 0.47
CA ALA A 12 22.33 21.89 -0.38
C ALA A 12 22.15 20.49 0.23
N LEU A 13 23.20 19.91 0.82
CA LEU A 13 23.14 18.59 1.47
C LEU A 13 22.29 18.61 2.74
N THR A 14 22.39 19.66 3.55
CA THR A 14 21.55 19.82 4.76
C THR A 14 20.09 20.03 4.39
N LEU A 15 19.80 20.83 3.35
CA LEU A 15 18.45 20.98 2.82
C LEU A 15 17.89 19.65 2.29
N TRP A 16 18.67 18.90 1.50
CA TRP A 16 18.29 17.57 1.01
C TRP A 16 17.97 16.63 2.18
N PHE A 17 18.84 16.56 3.19
CA PHE A 17 18.62 15.68 4.33
C PHE A 17 17.31 16.04 5.04
N TRP A 18 17.07 17.33 5.29
CA TRP A 18 15.86 17.81 5.97
C TRP A 18 14.58 17.53 5.16
N THR A 19 14.59 17.75 3.85
CA THR A 19 13.43 17.44 2.99
C THR A 19 13.17 15.95 2.90
N SER A 20 14.23 15.13 2.83
CA SER A 20 14.10 13.67 2.76
C SER A 20 13.48 13.08 4.03
N GLU A 21 13.86 13.59 5.20
CA GLU A 21 13.33 13.16 6.49
C GLU A 21 11.87 13.60 6.65
N THR A 22 11.56 14.84 6.26
CA THR A 22 10.19 15.36 6.28
C THR A 22 9.28 14.53 5.37
N GLN A 23 9.72 14.21 4.15
CA GLN A 23 8.96 13.36 3.23
C GLN A 23 8.73 11.96 3.81
N ARG A 24 9.74 11.35 4.44
CA ARG A 24 9.60 10.03 5.09
C ARG A 24 8.55 10.04 6.19
N ARG A 25 8.54 11.07 7.04
CA ARG A 25 7.53 11.22 8.11
C ARG A 25 6.14 11.40 7.55
N MET A 26 5.97 12.29 6.56
CA MET A 26 4.67 12.53 5.93
C MET A 26 4.09 11.26 5.29
N VAL A 27 4.93 10.42 4.68
CA VAL A 27 4.48 9.13 4.12
C VAL A 27 4.16 8.13 5.23
N ALA A 28 4.98 8.05 6.29
CA ALA A 28 4.76 7.14 7.40
C ALA A 28 3.50 7.46 8.23
N GLU A 29 3.10 8.73 8.28
CA GLU A 29 1.93 9.22 9.01
C GLU A 29 0.70 9.43 8.09
N ALA A 30 0.82 9.17 6.78
CA ALA A 30 -0.28 9.34 5.86
C ALA A 30 -1.42 8.36 6.19
N PRO A 31 -2.68 8.82 6.25
CA PRO A 31 -3.80 7.94 6.51
C PRO A 31 -3.96 6.93 5.37
N LEU A 32 -4.36 5.71 5.73
CA LEU A 32 -4.71 4.70 4.74
C LEU A 32 -5.89 5.18 3.89
N LEU A 33 -5.75 5.04 2.57
CA LEU A 33 -6.86 5.29 1.66
C LEU A 33 -7.89 4.17 1.84
N PRO A 34 -9.16 4.49 2.13
CA PRO A 34 -10.18 3.47 2.31
C PRO A 34 -10.34 2.68 1.02
N VAL A 35 -10.67 1.40 1.16
CA VAL A 35 -11.01 0.49 0.07
C VAL A 35 -12.27 -0.22 0.48
N ASN A 36 -13.29 -0.22 -0.38
CA ASN A 36 -14.46 -1.06 -0.17
C ASN A 36 -14.15 -2.48 -0.64
N PHE A 37 -14.34 -3.46 0.24
CA PHE A 37 -14.13 -4.88 -0.04
C PHE A 37 -15.36 -5.71 0.32
N ALA A 38 -16.08 -6.17 -0.69
CA ALA A 38 -17.23 -7.05 -0.52
C ALA A 38 -16.81 -8.52 -0.66
N HIS A 39 -16.87 -9.29 0.43
CA HIS A 39 -16.65 -10.74 0.41
C HIS A 39 -17.63 -11.47 -0.53
N ALA A 40 -18.85 -10.92 -0.71
CA ALA A 40 -19.85 -11.48 -1.62
C ALA A 40 -19.35 -11.57 -3.07
N ASP A 41 -18.54 -10.60 -3.50
CA ASP A 41 -17.98 -10.53 -4.86
C ASP A 41 -16.75 -11.45 -5.04
N HIS A 42 -16.15 -11.90 -3.93
CA HIS A 42 -14.95 -12.75 -3.91
C HIS A 42 -15.23 -14.19 -3.45
N ARG A 43 -16.50 -14.59 -3.36
CA ARG A 43 -16.92 -15.90 -2.86
C ARG A 43 -16.39 -17.11 -3.64
N THR A 44 -15.89 -16.89 -4.86
CA THR A 44 -15.28 -17.93 -5.71
C THR A 44 -13.79 -18.09 -5.48
N GLU A 45 -13.17 -17.14 -4.77
CA GLU A 45 -11.76 -17.21 -4.40
C GLU A 45 -11.57 -18.13 -3.19
N ASN A 46 -10.42 -18.79 -3.12
CA ASN A 46 -10.11 -19.59 -1.94
C ASN A 46 -9.76 -18.65 -0.78
N CYS A 47 -10.36 -18.88 0.39
CA CYS A 47 -10.18 -18.02 1.55
C CYS A 47 -8.70 -17.80 1.88
N VAL A 48 -7.87 -18.84 1.71
CA VAL A 48 -6.44 -18.82 2.04
C VAL A 48 -5.58 -18.03 1.04
N ASP A 49 -6.11 -17.69 -0.14
CA ASP A 49 -5.40 -16.86 -1.11
C ASP A 49 -5.32 -15.40 -0.64
N CYS A 50 -6.28 -14.97 0.19
CA CYS A 50 -6.26 -13.66 0.86
C CYS A 50 -5.85 -13.80 2.33
N HIS A 51 -6.51 -14.70 3.07
CA HIS A 51 -6.21 -15.01 4.46
C HIS A 51 -5.11 -16.06 4.59
N HIS A 52 -3.92 -15.73 4.09
CA HIS A 52 -2.73 -16.59 4.23
C HIS A 52 -2.40 -16.91 5.70
N ASN A 53 -2.85 -16.03 6.62
CA ASN A 53 -2.77 -16.21 8.07
C ASN A 53 -3.45 -17.49 8.59
N PHE A 54 -4.43 -18.04 7.86
CA PHE A 54 -5.05 -19.32 8.21
C PHE A 54 -4.13 -20.52 7.98
N VAL A 55 -3.19 -20.40 7.05
CA VAL A 55 -2.25 -21.45 6.71
C VAL A 55 -1.00 -21.35 7.60
N ASP A 56 -0.42 -20.16 7.70
CA ASP A 56 0.82 -19.94 8.46
C ASP A 56 0.61 -19.77 9.98
N ARG A 57 -0.65 -19.64 10.42
CA ARG A 57 -1.08 -19.50 11.82
C ARG A 57 -0.53 -18.26 12.52
N THR A 58 -0.30 -17.19 11.78
CA THR A 58 0.28 -15.93 12.30
C THR A 58 -0.74 -14.99 12.96
N GLY A 59 -2.05 -15.25 12.87
CA GLY A 59 -3.07 -14.46 13.57
C GLY A 59 -4.48 -14.67 13.05
N SER A 60 -5.46 -13.97 13.63
CA SER A 60 -6.89 -14.02 13.27
C SER A 60 -7.54 -12.62 13.15
N GLY A 61 -6.76 -11.62 12.74
CA GLY A 61 -7.17 -10.20 12.70
C GLY A 61 -7.35 -9.65 11.29
N LEU A 62 -7.41 -8.33 11.19
CA LEU A 62 -7.44 -7.59 9.93
C LEU A 62 -6.06 -7.63 9.27
N CYS A 63 -6.02 -7.42 7.95
CA CYS A 63 -4.78 -7.38 7.19
C CYS A 63 -3.81 -6.32 7.77
N PHE A 64 -4.34 -5.15 8.14
CA PHE A 64 -3.57 -4.01 8.64
C PHE A 64 -2.95 -4.25 10.02
N ASP A 65 -3.48 -5.18 10.82
CA ASP A 65 -2.90 -5.55 12.11
C ASP A 65 -1.45 -6.05 11.98
N CYS A 66 -1.12 -6.64 10.82
CA CYS A 66 0.23 -7.10 10.48
C CYS A 66 0.90 -6.19 9.43
N HIS A 67 0.18 -5.81 8.38
CA HIS A 67 0.75 -5.13 7.22
C HIS A 67 0.96 -3.62 7.41
N GLU A 68 0.48 -3.05 8.52
CA GLU A 68 0.72 -1.65 8.90
C GLU A 68 1.31 -1.51 10.31
N ARG A 69 1.71 -2.62 10.94
CA ARG A 69 2.07 -2.66 12.36
C ARG A 69 3.26 -1.77 12.77
N SER A 70 4.13 -1.44 11.82
CA SER A 70 5.30 -0.59 12.01
C SER A 70 5.69 0.06 10.69
N ALA A 71 6.47 1.15 10.74
CA ALA A 71 7.00 1.80 9.54
C ALA A 71 7.87 0.85 8.68
N GLU A 72 8.50 -0.15 9.28
CA GLU A 72 9.32 -1.14 8.57
C GLU A 72 8.48 -2.06 7.69
N VAL A 73 7.20 -2.25 8.01
CA VAL A 73 6.28 -3.07 7.20
C VAL A 73 5.32 -2.20 6.40
N GLY A 74 4.80 -1.13 6.99
CA GLY A 74 3.79 -0.25 6.39
C GLY A 74 4.23 0.40 5.08
N HIS A 75 5.53 0.67 4.89
CA HIS A 75 6.02 1.18 3.61
C HIS A 75 5.87 0.18 2.44
N LEU A 76 5.63 -1.10 2.72
CA LEU A 76 5.38 -2.14 1.73
C LEU A 76 3.89 -2.29 1.40
N LEU A 77 3.00 -1.66 2.17
CA LEU A 77 1.55 -1.86 2.11
C LEU A 77 1.01 -1.67 0.68
N GLU A 78 1.39 -0.58 0.02
CA GLU A 78 0.96 -0.31 -1.35
C GLU A 78 1.35 -1.44 -2.30
N ALA A 79 2.62 -1.86 -2.26
CA ALA A 79 3.13 -2.90 -3.14
C ALA A 79 2.48 -4.26 -2.86
N GLN A 80 2.27 -4.60 -1.59
CA GLN A 80 1.66 -5.86 -1.17
C GLN A 80 0.19 -5.96 -1.60
N PHE A 81 -0.60 -4.92 -1.35
CA PHE A 81 -2.04 -4.94 -1.66
C PHE A 81 -2.31 -4.73 -3.14
N HIS A 82 -1.53 -3.89 -3.84
CA HIS A 82 -1.62 -3.84 -5.29
C HIS A 82 -1.14 -5.15 -5.95
N GLY A 83 -0.10 -5.78 -5.41
CA GLY A 83 0.36 -7.10 -5.86
C GLY A 83 -0.67 -8.21 -5.63
N LEU A 84 -1.49 -8.13 -4.58
CA LEU A 84 -2.54 -9.10 -4.30
C LEU A 84 -3.83 -8.80 -5.09
N CYS A 85 -4.41 -7.62 -4.87
CA CYS A 85 -5.75 -7.28 -5.35
C CYS A 85 -5.73 -6.91 -6.84
N ARG A 86 -4.90 -5.93 -7.22
CA ARG A 86 -4.89 -5.40 -8.60
C ARG A 86 -4.35 -6.45 -9.56
N ASP A 87 -3.29 -7.16 -9.22
CA ASP A 87 -2.68 -8.11 -10.15
C ASP A 87 -3.57 -9.34 -10.38
N CYS A 88 -4.36 -9.79 -9.38
CA CYS A 88 -5.42 -10.77 -9.58
C CYS A 88 -6.48 -10.27 -10.57
N HIS A 89 -6.98 -9.04 -10.39
CA HIS A 89 -7.94 -8.43 -11.31
C HIS A 89 -7.38 -8.29 -12.73
N VAL A 90 -6.11 -7.90 -12.86
CA VAL A 90 -5.43 -7.79 -14.17
C VAL A 90 -5.32 -9.15 -14.83
N THR A 91 -4.97 -10.20 -14.09
CA THR A 91 -4.92 -11.57 -14.59
C THR A 91 -6.28 -12.01 -15.15
N ARG A 92 -7.35 -11.81 -14.38
CA ARG A 92 -8.73 -12.10 -14.80
C ARG A 92 -9.13 -11.30 -16.04
N GLN A 93 -8.81 -10.01 -16.06
CA GLN A 93 -9.06 -9.13 -17.22
C GLN A 93 -8.38 -9.64 -18.49
N VAL A 94 -7.12 -10.07 -18.39
CA VAL A 94 -6.37 -10.61 -19.54
C VAL A 94 -6.97 -11.94 -20.02
N ALA A 95 -7.49 -12.76 -19.09
CA ALA A 95 -8.17 -14.01 -19.41
C ALA A 95 -9.57 -13.81 -20.02
N GLY A 96 -10.14 -12.61 -19.94
CA GLY A 96 -11.51 -12.31 -20.37
C GLY A 96 -12.57 -12.73 -19.35
N ASP A 97 -12.16 -13.03 -18.11
CA ASP A 97 -13.05 -13.42 -17.03
C ASP A 97 -13.66 -12.19 -16.31
N PRO A 98 -14.78 -12.36 -15.59
CA PRO A 98 -15.25 -11.35 -14.65
C PRO A 98 -14.15 -10.93 -13.68
N HIS A 99 -13.96 -9.62 -13.54
CA HIS A 99 -12.85 -9.05 -12.78
C HIS A 99 -13.25 -7.76 -12.07
N GLY A 100 -12.57 -7.43 -10.98
CA GLY A 100 -12.68 -6.12 -10.34
C GLY A 100 -11.88 -5.02 -11.06
N PRO A 101 -11.85 -3.80 -10.54
CA PRO A 101 -11.12 -2.67 -11.15
C PRO A 101 -9.60 -2.91 -11.28
N THR A 102 -9.00 -2.43 -12.38
CA THR A 102 -7.57 -2.68 -12.70
C THR A 102 -6.68 -1.43 -12.88
N ARG A 103 -7.25 -0.25 -13.17
CA ARG A 103 -6.43 0.92 -13.61
C ARG A 103 -6.77 2.27 -12.99
N ARG A 104 -7.96 2.48 -12.44
CA ARG A 104 -8.33 3.77 -11.84
C ARG A 104 -8.29 3.64 -10.33
N CYS A 105 -7.45 4.43 -9.68
CA CYS A 105 -7.25 4.38 -8.22
C CYS A 105 -8.58 4.52 -7.47
N LEU A 106 -9.45 5.43 -7.93
CA LEU A 106 -10.75 5.72 -7.33
C LEU A 106 -11.81 4.63 -7.54
N ASP A 107 -11.56 3.64 -8.40
CA ASP A 107 -12.52 2.53 -8.55
C ASP A 107 -12.34 1.50 -7.41
N CYS A 108 -11.15 1.45 -6.79
CA CYS A 108 -10.89 0.67 -5.57
C CYS A 108 -10.98 1.54 -4.30
N HIS A 109 -10.37 2.73 -4.35
CA HIS A 109 -10.26 3.62 -3.20
C HIS A 109 -11.50 4.48 -3.01
N VAL A 110 -12.57 3.81 -2.58
CA VAL A 110 -13.84 4.42 -2.19
C VAL A 110 -14.05 4.24 -0.70
N ALA A 111 -14.64 5.26 -0.06
CA ALA A 111 -15.03 5.15 1.34
C ALA A 111 -16.08 4.03 1.50
N ASP A 112 -15.97 3.24 2.57
CA ASP A 112 -17.03 2.30 2.93
C ASP A 112 -18.26 3.10 3.40
N PRO A 113 -19.42 2.99 2.73
CA PRO A 113 -20.62 3.67 3.17
C PRO A 113 -21.20 3.12 4.50
N PHE A 114 -20.70 1.97 4.99
CA PHE A 114 -21.20 1.32 6.20
C PHE A 114 -20.04 0.96 7.15
N PRO A 115 -19.62 1.88 8.05
CA PRO A 115 -18.55 1.65 9.02
C PRO A 115 -18.91 0.64 10.11
#